data_AF-A0A959L453-F1
#
_entry.id   AF-A0A959L453-F1
#
_cell.length_a   1.000
_cell.length_b   1.000
_cell.length_c   1.000
_cell.angle_alpha   90.00
_cell.angle_beta   90.00
_cell.angle_gamma   90.00
#
_symmetry.space_group_name_H-M   'P 1'
#
loop_
_entity.id
_entity.type
_entity.pdbx_description
1 polymer ?
#
loop_
_entity_poly.entity_id
_entity_poly.type
_entity_poly.pdbx_seq_one_letter_code
_entity_poly.pdbx_strand_id
1 'polypeptide(L)'
;LFVYNQLSDDACGAIRMPDALRYMQARGNCLARDFDFDVNTCHKRANENLIRKASEYKIDEFIRLFDPNAPLSEKVRSTKLVLAQEKPVVIGMKVLNNFYAIKYGEESWFPTVGDQTYAGGHAMVVVGYDDLKFNSDRDDVPADMKGAFLIMNSWGKGWGLDGFIWVRYAHFGEFCRHAYALMLDGGAPIDFNLDTAPDHAESEPEMVLANDDSGRDLRTVSGSFGFRLYTGEWFNNKPLFREQNVKLNQHTYELSNCKVGDQFQLYVTSEYLNGYIYVFSVDAAGKVEVHFPKSEEYNMRYSEMNESALLMGAGSTLVVPSEESALTLTHQGSDHLIVLFSEKKIKPKYIDYLGNELISTDDDLDNKLPKLLRKYMVPFADIHYYTNRMGFDVSTRSDGLIVPIVLNVKTSE
;
A
#
# COMPACT_ATOMS: atom_id res chain seq x y z
N LEU A 1 -24.25 -4.29 12.99
CA LEU A 1 -24.50 -2.92 13.52
C LEU A 1 -23.54 -2.49 14.62
N PHE A 2 -22.89 -3.41 15.33
CA PHE A 2 -21.95 -3.12 16.42
C PHE A 2 -21.05 -1.90 16.20
N VAL A 3 -20.20 -1.92 15.17
CA VAL A 3 -19.25 -0.83 14.84
C VAL A 3 -19.97 0.50 14.63
N TYR A 4 -21.05 0.48 13.84
CA TYR A 4 -21.87 1.66 13.56
C TYR A 4 -22.38 2.29 14.85
N ASN A 5 -23.02 1.51 15.72
CA ASN A 5 -23.57 2.00 16.97
C ASN A 5 -22.51 2.50 17.98
N GLN A 6 -21.23 2.21 17.78
CA GLN A 6 -20.15 2.75 18.63
C GLN A 6 -19.62 4.09 18.10
N LEU A 7 -19.88 4.40 16.83
CA LEU A 7 -19.38 5.61 16.15
C LEU A 7 -20.50 6.60 15.80
N SER A 8 -21.73 6.14 15.66
CA SER A 8 -22.88 6.98 15.34
C SER A 8 -23.16 7.97 16.46
N ASP A 9 -23.60 9.15 16.03
CA ASP A 9 -24.14 10.18 16.90
C ASP A 9 -25.61 9.92 17.22
N ASP A 10 -26.22 10.79 18.02
CA ASP A 10 -27.63 10.69 18.39
C ASP A 10 -28.59 10.97 17.22
N ALA A 11 -28.09 11.48 16.10
CA ALA A 11 -28.86 11.68 14.88
C ALA A 11 -28.91 10.43 13.98
N CYS A 12 -28.21 9.35 14.37
CA CYS A 12 -27.99 8.18 13.52
C CYS A 12 -27.48 8.58 12.12
N GLY A 13 -26.55 9.53 12.07
CA GLY A 13 -25.95 9.99 10.83
C GLY A 13 -25.08 8.92 10.14
N ALA A 14 -24.67 9.22 8.91
CA ALA A 14 -23.66 8.42 8.22
C ALA A 14 -22.31 8.55 8.93
N ILE A 15 -21.57 7.44 9.01
CA ILE A 15 -20.18 7.43 9.53
C ILE A 15 -19.19 7.34 8.37
N ARG A 16 -17.97 7.83 8.58
CA ARG A 16 -16.90 7.72 7.59
C ARG A 16 -16.30 6.32 7.63
N MET A 17 -16.09 5.70 6.48
CA MET A 17 -15.47 4.37 6.40
C MET A 17 -14.10 4.28 7.11
N PRO A 18 -13.19 5.27 7.00
CA PRO A 18 -11.94 5.25 7.76
C PRO A 18 -12.13 5.15 9.28
N ASP A 19 -13.17 5.78 9.83
CA ASP A 19 -13.41 5.76 11.28
C ASP A 19 -13.93 4.38 11.72
N ALA A 20 -14.78 3.75 10.90
CA ALA A 20 -15.20 2.37 11.09
C ALA A 20 -14.01 1.39 11.05
N LEU A 21 -13.13 1.54 10.06
CA LEU A 21 -11.96 0.67 9.90
C LEU A 21 -10.94 0.87 11.03
N ARG A 22 -10.67 2.11 11.46
CA ARG A 22 -9.84 2.41 12.65
C ARG A 22 -10.44 1.82 13.91
N TYR A 23 -11.77 1.87 14.06
CA TYR A 23 -12.43 1.23 15.19
C TYR A 23 -12.22 -0.29 15.17
N MET A 24 -12.39 -0.94 14.00
CA MET A 24 -12.12 -2.37 13.84
C MET A 24 -10.65 -2.73 14.12
N GLN A 25 -9.71 -1.86 13.77
CA GLN A 25 -8.29 -2.07 14.09
C GLN A 25 -8.02 -1.96 15.59
N ALA A 26 -8.60 -0.95 16.25
CA ALA A 26 -8.37 -0.70 17.67
C ALA A 26 -9.13 -1.68 18.59
N ARG A 27 -10.36 -2.05 18.22
CA ARG A 27 -11.34 -2.72 19.09
C ARG A 27 -11.97 -3.98 18.49
N GLY A 28 -11.87 -4.17 17.18
CA GLY A 28 -12.45 -5.31 16.47
C GLY A 28 -13.96 -5.22 16.31
N ASN A 29 -14.60 -6.35 16.03
CA ASN A 29 -16.04 -6.46 15.83
C ASN A 29 -16.58 -7.72 16.52
N CYS A 30 -17.83 -7.70 16.99
CA CYS A 30 -18.44 -8.91 17.56
C CYS A 30 -19.23 -9.69 16.50
N LEU A 31 -19.60 -10.93 16.83
CA LEU A 31 -20.50 -11.70 15.98
C LEU A 31 -21.89 -11.04 15.93
N ALA A 32 -22.56 -11.11 14.78
CA ALA A 32 -23.90 -10.55 14.62
C ALA A 32 -24.89 -11.11 15.67
N ARG A 33 -24.79 -12.41 15.98
CA ARG A 33 -25.59 -13.09 17.01
C ARG A 33 -25.42 -12.53 18.43
N ASP A 34 -24.40 -11.73 18.70
CA ASP A 34 -24.15 -11.14 20.02
C ASP A 34 -24.69 -9.70 20.13
N PHE A 35 -25.03 -9.04 19.01
CA PHE A 35 -25.39 -7.61 19.03
C PHE A 35 -26.59 -7.24 18.16
N ASP A 36 -26.71 -7.81 16.96
CA ASP A 36 -27.63 -7.39 15.89
C ASP A 36 -29.05 -7.97 16.06
N PHE A 37 -29.59 -7.89 17.28
CA PHE A 37 -30.96 -8.33 17.58
C PHE A 37 -32.02 -7.27 17.28
N ASP A 38 -31.67 -5.99 17.48
CA ASP A 38 -32.49 -4.84 17.12
C ASP A 38 -31.73 -4.03 16.08
N VAL A 39 -32.20 -4.12 14.83
CA VAL A 39 -31.52 -3.50 13.69
C VAL A 39 -31.95 -2.06 13.41
N ASN A 40 -32.92 -1.54 14.17
CA ASN A 40 -33.51 -0.23 13.96
C ASN A 40 -33.02 0.82 14.98
N THR A 41 -31.92 0.55 15.68
CA THR A 41 -31.34 1.46 16.68
C THR A 41 -29.85 1.69 16.44
N CYS A 42 -29.43 2.96 16.54
CA CYS A 42 -28.02 3.36 16.51
C CYS A 42 -27.42 3.66 17.88
N HIS A 43 -28.24 3.67 18.95
CA HIS A 43 -27.80 4.15 20.28
C HIS A 43 -27.26 3.05 21.20
N LYS A 44 -27.37 1.79 20.80
CA LYS A 44 -26.94 0.66 21.63
C LYS A 44 -25.41 0.68 21.82
N ARG A 45 -24.95 1.04 23.01
CA ARG A 45 -23.51 0.98 23.36
C ARG A 45 -23.12 -0.41 23.84
N ALA A 46 -21.93 -0.86 23.45
CA ALA A 46 -21.40 -2.16 23.85
C ALA A 46 -20.94 -2.13 25.32
N ASN A 47 -21.22 -3.21 26.06
CA ASN A 47 -20.66 -3.40 27.40
C ASN A 47 -19.24 -4.00 27.32
N GLU A 48 -18.52 -4.02 28.44
CA GLU A 48 -17.14 -4.51 28.51
C GLU A 48 -16.97 -5.95 27.99
N ASN A 49 -17.96 -6.82 28.25
CA ASN A 49 -17.92 -8.20 27.78
C ASN A 49 -17.98 -8.28 26.25
N LEU A 50 -18.82 -7.48 25.61
CA LEU A 50 -18.90 -7.38 24.15
C LEU A 50 -17.64 -6.77 23.55
N ILE A 51 -17.06 -5.75 24.18
CA ILE A 51 -15.79 -5.18 23.75
C ILE A 51 -14.66 -6.22 23.81
N ARG A 52 -14.63 -7.05 24.87
CA ARG A 52 -13.66 -8.15 24.98
C ARG A 52 -13.84 -9.18 23.87
N LYS A 53 -15.07 -9.63 23.61
CA LYS A 53 -15.36 -10.53 22.48
C LYS A 53 -14.97 -9.90 21.14
N ALA A 54 -15.26 -8.61 20.95
CA ALA A 54 -14.92 -7.91 19.72
C ALA A 54 -13.41 -7.88 19.47
N SER A 55 -12.61 -7.78 20.54
CA SER A 55 -11.16 -7.71 20.44
C SER A 55 -10.49 -8.96 19.86
N GLU A 56 -11.21 -10.10 19.83
CA GLU A 56 -10.76 -11.34 19.17
C GLU A 56 -10.81 -11.24 17.64
N TYR A 57 -11.59 -10.30 17.08
CA TYR A 57 -11.79 -10.11 15.64
C TYR A 57 -11.33 -8.72 15.20
N LYS A 58 -10.15 -8.30 15.67
CA LYS A 58 -9.49 -7.10 15.15
C LYS A 58 -9.00 -7.34 13.74
N ILE A 59 -9.06 -6.30 12.93
CA ILE A 59 -8.25 -6.24 11.71
C ILE A 59 -6.84 -5.80 12.11
N ASP A 60 -5.84 -6.30 11.42
CA ASP A 60 -4.46 -5.89 11.65
C ASP A 60 -4.20 -4.52 11.01
N GLU A 61 -4.64 -4.35 9.76
CA GLU A 61 -4.48 -3.12 9.00
C GLU A 61 -5.61 -2.96 7.97
N PHE A 62 -5.79 -1.75 7.46
CA PHE A 62 -6.59 -1.49 6.28
C PHE A 62 -5.85 -0.53 5.35
N ILE A 63 -6.02 -0.73 4.05
CA ILE A 63 -5.23 -0.06 3.02
C ILE A 63 -6.16 0.65 2.08
N ARG A 64 -5.91 1.93 1.84
CA ARG A 64 -6.55 2.67 0.77
C ARG A 64 -5.94 2.26 -0.58
N LEU A 65 -6.76 1.86 -1.55
CA LEU A 65 -6.26 1.33 -2.82
C LEU A 65 -5.90 2.39 -3.86
N PHE A 66 -6.46 3.59 -3.74
CA PHE A 66 -6.24 4.71 -4.68
C PHE A 66 -6.79 6.05 -4.13
N ASP A 67 -6.31 7.15 -4.69
CA ASP A 67 -6.85 8.51 -4.49
C ASP A 67 -8.24 8.67 -5.16
N PRO A 68 -9.19 9.52 -4.67
CA PRO A 68 -10.51 9.63 -5.26
C PRO A 68 -10.49 10.14 -6.70
N ASN A 69 -9.42 10.85 -7.09
CA ASN A 69 -9.19 11.40 -8.40
C ASN A 69 -8.19 10.58 -9.23
N ALA A 70 -7.76 9.41 -8.73
CA ALA A 70 -6.90 8.50 -9.48
C ALA A 70 -7.50 8.13 -10.84
N PRO A 71 -6.67 7.91 -11.88
CA PRO A 71 -7.14 7.52 -13.20
C PRO A 71 -7.84 6.16 -13.17
N LEU A 72 -8.77 5.94 -14.12
CA LEU A 72 -9.53 4.70 -14.26
C LEU A 72 -8.65 3.45 -14.19
N SER A 73 -7.53 3.46 -14.91
CA SER A 73 -6.60 2.33 -14.98
C SER A 73 -6.04 1.94 -13.62
N GLU A 74 -5.73 2.91 -12.76
CA GLU A 74 -5.21 2.67 -11.41
C GLU A 74 -6.31 2.08 -10.53
N LYS A 75 -7.51 2.69 -10.54
CA LYS A 75 -8.64 2.23 -9.74
C LYS A 75 -9.00 0.77 -10.05
N VAL A 76 -9.06 0.41 -11.33
CA VAL A 76 -9.36 -0.95 -11.79
C VAL A 76 -8.23 -1.90 -11.41
N ARG A 77 -6.98 -1.56 -11.72
CA ARG A 77 -5.81 -2.41 -11.46
C ARG A 77 -5.68 -2.71 -9.96
N SER A 78 -5.68 -1.68 -9.11
CA SER A 78 -5.52 -1.86 -7.66
C SER A 78 -6.65 -2.70 -7.06
N THR A 79 -7.89 -2.50 -7.50
CA THR A 79 -9.02 -3.32 -7.04
C THR A 79 -8.88 -4.79 -7.46
N LYS A 80 -8.50 -5.05 -8.72
CA LYS A 80 -8.27 -6.42 -9.23
C LYS A 80 -7.15 -7.14 -8.49
N LEU A 81 -6.04 -6.45 -8.19
CA LEU A 81 -4.91 -7.04 -7.48
C LEU A 81 -5.29 -7.55 -6.09
N VAL A 82 -6.19 -6.82 -5.39
CA VAL A 82 -6.72 -7.26 -4.09
C VAL A 82 -7.66 -8.44 -4.26
N LEU A 83 -8.57 -8.38 -5.23
CA LEU A 83 -9.51 -9.49 -5.51
C LEU A 83 -8.77 -10.78 -5.93
N ALA A 84 -7.68 -10.66 -6.68
CA ALA A 84 -6.83 -11.78 -7.09
C ALA A 84 -6.13 -12.47 -5.90
N GLN A 85 -6.08 -11.83 -4.73
CA GLN A 85 -5.63 -12.41 -3.47
C GLN A 85 -6.80 -12.93 -2.61
N GLU A 86 -7.97 -13.12 -3.22
CA GLU A 86 -9.19 -13.61 -2.55
C GLU A 86 -9.68 -12.68 -1.42
N LYS A 87 -9.35 -11.38 -1.53
CA LYS A 87 -9.76 -10.37 -0.56
C LYS A 87 -10.85 -9.48 -1.15
N PRO A 88 -11.99 -9.28 -0.46
CA PRO A 88 -12.99 -8.32 -0.89
C PRO A 88 -12.51 -6.88 -0.69
N VAL A 89 -13.08 -5.95 -1.45
CA VAL A 89 -12.74 -4.52 -1.38
C VAL A 89 -13.95 -3.72 -0.92
N VAL A 90 -13.83 -3.04 0.22
CA VAL A 90 -14.85 -2.12 0.71
C VAL A 90 -14.76 -0.82 -0.08
N ILE A 91 -15.86 -0.38 -0.69
CA ILE A 91 -15.87 0.79 -1.58
C ILE A 91 -16.88 1.85 -1.13
N GLY A 92 -16.62 3.09 -1.51
CA GLY A 92 -17.56 4.21 -1.41
C GLY A 92 -17.76 4.84 -2.77
N MET A 93 -19.01 4.87 -3.23
CA MET A 93 -19.40 5.42 -4.53
C MET A 93 -20.29 6.66 -4.37
N LYS A 94 -20.13 7.64 -5.26
CA LYS A 94 -21.13 8.68 -5.49
C LYS A 94 -22.26 8.06 -6.32
N VAL A 95 -23.40 7.79 -5.70
CA VAL A 95 -24.54 7.19 -6.38
C VAL A 95 -25.54 8.25 -6.83
N LEU A 96 -26.26 7.95 -7.91
CA LEU A 96 -27.32 8.77 -8.47
C LEU A 96 -28.70 8.18 -8.08
N ASN A 97 -29.77 8.94 -8.25
CA ASN A 97 -31.13 8.47 -7.91
C ASN A 97 -31.52 7.20 -8.68
N ASN A 98 -31.06 7.04 -9.93
CA ASN A 98 -31.29 5.83 -10.71
C ASN A 98 -30.64 4.57 -10.10
N PHE A 99 -29.63 4.70 -9.23
CA PHE A 99 -29.05 3.56 -8.52
C PHE A 99 -30.04 2.98 -7.51
N TYR A 100 -30.81 3.83 -6.83
CA TYR A 100 -31.87 3.41 -5.91
C TYR A 100 -33.06 2.78 -6.66
N ALA A 101 -33.22 3.11 -7.94
CA ALA A 101 -34.31 2.60 -8.76
C ALA A 101 -34.06 1.20 -9.35
N ILE A 102 -32.87 0.62 -9.14
CA ILE A 102 -32.53 -0.73 -9.61
C ILE A 102 -33.48 -1.76 -9.00
N LYS A 103 -34.06 -2.60 -9.85
CA LYS A 103 -35.06 -3.60 -9.47
C LYS A 103 -34.48 -5.00 -9.33
N TYR A 104 -35.23 -5.87 -8.66
CA TYR A 104 -34.93 -7.31 -8.63
C TYR A 104 -34.78 -7.87 -10.04
N GLY A 105 -33.72 -8.64 -10.27
CA GLY A 105 -33.36 -9.26 -11.55
C GLY A 105 -32.53 -8.38 -12.48
N GLU A 106 -32.38 -7.09 -12.20
CA GLU A 106 -31.47 -6.23 -12.97
C GLU A 106 -30.02 -6.48 -12.56
N GLU A 107 -29.21 -6.91 -13.52
CA GLU A 107 -27.83 -7.32 -13.25
C GLU A 107 -26.79 -6.19 -13.34
N SER A 108 -27.16 -5.01 -13.86
CA SER A 108 -26.21 -3.93 -14.16
C SER A 108 -26.77 -2.54 -13.87
N TRP A 109 -25.90 -1.63 -13.43
CA TRP A 109 -26.23 -0.22 -13.31
C TRP A 109 -25.79 0.57 -14.55
N PHE A 110 -26.71 1.39 -15.07
CA PHE A 110 -26.46 2.32 -16.17
C PHE A 110 -26.67 3.76 -15.68
N PRO A 111 -25.61 4.46 -15.25
CA PRO A 111 -25.72 5.81 -14.68
C PRO A 111 -26.29 6.83 -15.67
N THR A 112 -26.28 6.52 -16.97
CA THR A 112 -26.79 7.38 -18.05
C THR A 112 -28.28 7.20 -18.33
N VAL A 113 -28.99 6.32 -17.62
CA VAL A 113 -30.43 6.04 -17.86
C VAL A 113 -31.27 6.42 -16.65
N GLY A 114 -32.41 7.06 -16.86
CA GLY A 114 -33.33 7.46 -15.79
C GLY A 114 -32.89 8.72 -15.05
N ASP A 115 -33.20 8.82 -13.75
CA ASP A 115 -32.86 9.99 -12.93
C ASP A 115 -31.38 10.01 -12.53
N GLN A 116 -30.62 10.89 -13.16
CA GLN A 116 -29.17 11.03 -12.98
C GLN A 116 -28.80 12.02 -11.86
N THR A 117 -29.77 12.48 -11.06
CA THR A 117 -29.51 13.44 -9.98
C THR A 117 -28.64 12.79 -8.90
N TYR A 118 -27.64 13.52 -8.42
CA TYR A 118 -26.78 13.05 -7.33
C TYR A 118 -27.59 12.77 -6.07
N ALA A 119 -27.46 11.55 -5.55
CA ALA A 119 -28.27 11.07 -4.43
C ALA A 119 -27.47 10.94 -3.12
N GLY A 120 -26.15 10.75 -3.20
CA GLY A 120 -25.29 10.69 -2.02
C GLY A 120 -24.08 9.78 -2.18
N GLY A 121 -23.37 9.59 -1.08
CA GLY A 121 -22.33 8.57 -0.96
C GLY A 121 -22.92 7.26 -0.43
N HIS A 122 -22.57 6.13 -1.04
CA HIS A 122 -23.00 4.80 -0.60
C HIS A 122 -21.82 3.84 -0.46
N ALA A 123 -21.81 3.05 0.60
CA ALA A 123 -20.75 2.10 0.91
C ALA A 123 -21.18 0.67 0.59
N MET A 124 -20.34 -0.07 -0.15
CA MET A 124 -20.62 -1.41 -0.66
C MET A 124 -19.33 -2.24 -0.69
N VAL A 125 -19.40 -3.47 -1.20
CA VAL A 125 -18.23 -4.37 -1.28
C VAL A 125 -18.07 -4.92 -2.69
N VAL A 126 -16.89 -4.78 -3.29
CA VAL A 126 -16.53 -5.52 -4.50
C VAL A 126 -16.07 -6.92 -4.10
N VAL A 127 -16.64 -7.93 -4.74
CA VAL A 127 -16.42 -9.36 -4.41
C VAL A 127 -15.91 -10.17 -5.60
N GLY A 128 -15.81 -9.57 -6.78
CA GLY A 128 -15.29 -10.25 -7.97
C GLY A 128 -15.16 -9.31 -9.15
N TYR A 129 -14.56 -9.81 -10.23
CA TYR A 129 -14.44 -9.11 -11.50
C TYR A 129 -14.50 -10.10 -12.66
N ASP A 130 -14.93 -9.63 -13.83
CA ASP A 130 -14.90 -10.40 -15.06
C ASP A 130 -14.57 -9.44 -16.21
N ASP A 131 -13.45 -9.69 -16.88
CA ASP A 131 -12.91 -8.87 -17.98
C ASP A 131 -13.69 -9.02 -19.28
N LEU A 132 -14.48 -10.08 -19.40
CA LEU A 132 -15.35 -10.36 -20.54
C LEU A 132 -16.80 -10.00 -20.24
N LYS A 133 -17.14 -9.60 -19.02
CA LYS A 133 -18.50 -9.16 -18.68
C LYS A 133 -18.89 -7.99 -19.57
N PHE A 134 -20.06 -8.10 -20.19
CA PHE A 134 -20.62 -7.13 -21.14
C PHE A 134 -19.79 -6.89 -22.42
N ASN A 135 -18.88 -7.81 -22.76
CA ASN A 135 -18.11 -7.77 -24.01
C ASN A 135 -18.99 -8.07 -25.25
N SER A 136 -20.17 -8.68 -25.06
CA SER A 136 -21.12 -9.06 -26.11
C SER A 136 -22.19 -8.02 -26.43
N ASP A 137 -22.18 -6.86 -25.77
CA ASP A 137 -23.32 -5.94 -25.82
C ASP A 137 -23.44 -5.15 -27.13
N ARG A 138 -22.47 -5.29 -28.05
CA ARG A 138 -22.44 -4.97 -29.51
C ARG A 138 -21.00 -4.61 -29.93
N ASP A 139 -20.68 -4.73 -31.22
CA ASP A 139 -19.39 -4.32 -31.80
C ASP A 139 -19.12 -2.79 -31.72
N ASP A 140 -20.10 -1.99 -31.26
CA ASP A 140 -20.01 -0.54 -31.11
C ASP A 140 -19.73 -0.08 -29.67
N VAL A 141 -19.61 -1.00 -28.70
CA VAL A 141 -19.31 -0.64 -27.31
C VAL A 141 -17.82 -0.26 -27.17
N PRO A 142 -17.50 0.97 -26.75
CA PRO A 142 -16.12 1.42 -26.55
C PRO A 142 -15.31 0.47 -25.67
N ALA A 143 -14.01 0.34 -25.96
CA ALA A 143 -13.14 -0.64 -25.29
C ALA A 143 -13.05 -0.43 -23.76
N ASP A 144 -13.21 0.81 -23.29
CA ASP A 144 -13.24 1.20 -21.87
C ASP A 144 -14.55 0.81 -21.15
N MET A 145 -15.59 0.42 -21.90
CA MET A 145 -16.88 -0.05 -21.38
C MET A 145 -16.95 -1.57 -21.22
N LYS A 146 -15.86 -2.29 -21.54
CA LYS A 146 -15.76 -3.76 -21.37
C LYS A 146 -15.29 -4.12 -19.96
N GLY A 147 -15.81 -5.25 -19.46
CA GLY A 147 -15.48 -5.78 -18.15
C GLY A 147 -16.18 -5.04 -17.00
N ALA A 148 -16.37 -5.75 -15.89
CA ALA A 148 -17.11 -5.22 -14.75
C ALA A 148 -16.66 -5.82 -13.43
N PHE A 149 -16.91 -5.07 -12.36
CA PHE A 149 -16.82 -5.54 -10.98
C PHE A 149 -18.19 -6.04 -10.51
N LEU A 150 -18.20 -7.15 -9.78
CA LEU A 150 -19.37 -7.63 -9.05
C LEU A 150 -19.40 -6.96 -7.67
N ILE A 151 -20.44 -6.19 -7.41
CA ILE A 151 -20.62 -5.42 -6.18
C ILE A 151 -21.76 -6.03 -5.38
N MET A 152 -21.46 -6.38 -4.12
CA MET A 152 -22.43 -6.79 -3.11
C MET A 152 -22.97 -5.56 -2.39
N ASN A 153 -24.29 -5.43 -2.37
CA ASN A 153 -25.00 -4.37 -1.67
C ASN A 153 -25.57 -4.84 -0.32
N SER A 154 -26.03 -3.91 0.50
CA SER A 154 -26.59 -4.14 1.84
C SER A 154 -28.11 -3.97 1.92
N TRP A 155 -28.81 -4.01 0.77
CA TRP A 155 -30.27 -3.81 0.67
C TRP A 155 -31.08 -5.10 0.53
N GLY A 156 -30.44 -6.24 0.81
CA GLY A 156 -31.07 -7.57 0.77
C GLY A 156 -31.19 -8.16 -0.63
N LYS A 157 -31.65 -9.41 -0.69
CA LYS A 157 -31.67 -10.20 -1.93
C LYS A 157 -32.70 -9.73 -2.97
N GLY A 158 -33.69 -8.94 -2.55
CA GLY A 158 -34.72 -8.39 -3.44
C GLY A 158 -34.24 -7.21 -4.29
N TRP A 159 -32.97 -6.81 -4.19
CA TRP A 159 -32.39 -5.71 -4.95
C TRP A 159 -31.37 -6.24 -5.96
N GLY A 160 -31.40 -5.71 -7.19
CA GLY A 160 -30.50 -6.15 -8.26
C GLY A 160 -30.58 -7.66 -8.52
N LEU A 161 -29.44 -8.28 -8.78
CA LEU A 161 -29.29 -9.73 -8.93
C LEU A 161 -28.98 -10.35 -7.56
N ASP A 162 -30.00 -10.75 -6.81
CA ASP A 162 -29.88 -11.39 -5.49
C ASP A 162 -29.06 -10.58 -4.45
N GLY A 163 -29.14 -9.26 -4.51
CA GLY A 163 -28.37 -8.33 -3.66
C GLY A 163 -27.06 -7.85 -4.27
N PHE A 164 -26.77 -8.26 -5.51
CA PHE A 164 -25.56 -7.92 -6.23
C PHE A 164 -25.85 -7.13 -7.50
N ILE A 165 -24.82 -6.46 -8.02
CA ILE A 165 -24.87 -5.86 -9.34
C ILE A 165 -23.49 -5.85 -9.99
N TRP A 166 -23.45 -5.93 -11.32
CA TRP A 166 -22.26 -5.67 -12.09
C TRP A 166 -22.15 -4.19 -12.42
N VAL A 167 -20.99 -3.61 -12.14
CA VAL A 167 -20.67 -2.22 -12.52
C VAL A 167 -19.45 -2.25 -13.43
N ARG A 168 -19.64 -1.72 -14.64
CA ARG A 168 -18.56 -1.60 -15.64
C ARG A 168 -17.35 -0.87 -15.08
N TYR A 169 -16.17 -1.23 -15.56
CA TYR A 169 -14.93 -0.57 -15.13
C TYR A 169 -14.96 0.95 -15.32
N ALA A 170 -15.43 1.45 -16.47
CA ALA A 170 -15.60 2.89 -16.71
C ALA A 170 -16.48 3.57 -15.63
N HIS A 171 -17.66 3.01 -15.35
CA HIS A 171 -18.55 3.56 -14.32
C HIS A 171 -17.92 3.47 -12.91
N PHE A 172 -17.20 2.38 -12.62
CA PHE A 172 -16.45 2.29 -11.36
C PHE A 172 -15.40 3.40 -11.26
N GLY A 173 -14.63 3.66 -12.31
CA GLY A 173 -13.61 4.71 -12.32
C GLY A 173 -14.19 6.12 -12.08
N GLU A 174 -15.35 6.41 -12.65
CA GLU A 174 -16.03 7.70 -12.52
C GLU A 174 -16.70 7.90 -11.15
N PHE A 175 -17.42 6.88 -10.67
CA PHE A 175 -18.30 7.01 -9.51
C PHE A 175 -17.66 6.53 -8.20
N CYS A 176 -16.67 5.62 -8.23
CA CYS A 176 -15.98 5.16 -7.03
C CYS A 176 -14.94 6.19 -6.54
N ARG A 177 -15.07 6.60 -5.27
CA ARG A 177 -14.23 7.61 -4.63
C ARG A 177 -13.30 7.03 -3.58
N HIS A 178 -13.66 5.90 -3.01
CA HIS A 178 -12.90 5.26 -1.94
C HIS A 178 -12.92 3.75 -2.15
N ALA A 179 -11.79 3.11 -1.91
CA ALA A 179 -11.65 1.66 -1.90
C ALA A 179 -10.65 1.27 -0.83
N TYR A 180 -10.98 0.26 -0.03
CA TYR A 180 -10.18 -0.24 1.06
C TYR A 180 -10.09 -1.76 1.05
N ALA A 181 -8.88 -2.29 1.23
CA ALA A 181 -8.66 -3.69 1.57
C ALA A 181 -8.43 -3.82 3.08
N LEU A 182 -8.89 -4.92 3.66
CA LEU A 182 -8.64 -5.27 5.06
C LEU A 182 -7.57 -6.36 5.12
N MET A 183 -6.66 -6.23 6.07
CA MET A 183 -5.65 -7.21 6.40
C MET A 183 -6.01 -7.83 7.76
N LEU A 184 -6.11 -9.15 7.80
CA LEU A 184 -6.47 -9.89 9.02
C LEU A 184 -5.23 -10.40 9.77
N ASP A 185 -4.20 -10.84 9.04
CA ASP A 185 -3.02 -11.53 9.59
C ASP A 185 -1.68 -10.92 9.11
N GLY A 186 -1.42 -9.63 9.37
CA GLY A 186 -0.12 -9.01 9.06
C GLY A 186 0.97 -9.24 10.14
N GLY A 187 0.55 -9.74 11.31
CA GLY A 187 1.43 -9.96 12.46
C GLY A 187 1.89 -8.66 13.11
N ALA A 188 2.42 -8.75 14.35
CA ALA A 188 2.89 -7.57 15.06
C ALA A 188 3.99 -6.83 14.26
N PRO A 189 3.89 -5.49 14.11
CA PRO A 189 4.93 -4.69 13.47
C PRO A 189 6.30 -4.92 14.11
N ILE A 190 7.35 -4.84 13.30
CA ILE A 190 8.73 -4.82 13.77
C ILE A 190 8.92 -3.58 14.65
N ASP A 191 9.24 -3.84 15.91
CA ASP A 191 9.59 -2.83 16.90
C ASP A 191 11.07 -3.00 17.28
N PHE A 192 11.83 -1.94 17.06
CA PHE A 192 13.26 -1.90 17.38
C PHE A 192 13.53 -1.44 18.81
N ASN A 193 12.49 -1.08 19.58
CA ASN A 193 12.55 -0.49 20.92
C ASN A 193 13.56 0.66 21.01
N LEU A 194 13.16 1.81 20.48
CA LEU A 194 14.00 3.02 20.46
C LEU A 194 14.22 3.62 21.87
N ASP A 195 13.38 3.28 22.85
CA ASP A 195 13.46 3.78 24.23
C ASP A 195 14.57 3.08 25.04
N THR A 196 15.08 1.93 24.56
CA THR A 196 16.35 1.36 24.97
C THR A 196 17.40 1.73 23.91
N ALA A 197 17.82 3.00 23.89
CA ALA A 197 19.11 3.33 23.31
C ALA A 197 20.17 2.44 23.98
N PRO A 198 21.14 1.89 23.24
CA PRO A 198 22.16 1.04 23.85
C PRO A 198 22.98 1.90 24.81
N ASP A 199 22.69 1.77 26.10
CA ASP A 199 23.61 2.14 27.15
C ASP A 199 24.90 1.36 26.89
N HIS A 200 26.01 2.07 26.86
CA HIS A 200 27.35 1.59 26.58
C HIS A 200 27.59 0.12 26.94
N ALA A 201 27.74 -0.73 25.92
CA ALA A 201 28.52 -1.95 26.04
C ALA A 201 29.18 -2.22 24.69
N GLU A 202 30.50 -2.08 24.68
CA GLU A 202 31.39 -2.79 23.78
C GLU A 202 31.08 -4.30 23.87
N SER A 203 30.09 -4.78 23.14
CA SER A 203 30.11 -6.15 22.67
C SER A 203 30.51 -6.07 21.20
N GLU A 204 31.66 -6.62 20.88
CA GLU A 204 32.06 -6.89 19.50
C GLU A 204 30.88 -7.44 18.69
N PRO A 205 30.82 -7.17 17.38
CA PRO A 205 29.79 -7.78 16.56
C PRO A 205 29.87 -9.29 16.76
N GLU A 206 28.88 -9.88 17.43
CA GLU A 206 28.61 -11.30 17.24
C GLU A 206 28.34 -11.44 15.75
N MET A 207 29.38 -11.82 15.04
CA MET A 207 29.28 -12.44 13.73
C MET A 207 28.21 -13.50 13.93
N VAL A 208 27.05 -13.30 13.29
CA VAL A 208 25.91 -14.20 13.42
C VAL A 208 26.35 -15.53 12.82
N LEU A 209 27.01 -16.35 13.64
CA LEU A 209 27.34 -17.73 13.30
C LEU A 209 25.99 -18.36 13.07
N ALA A 210 25.82 -18.89 11.86
CA ALA A 210 24.63 -19.57 11.40
C ALA A 210 24.00 -20.37 12.54
N ASN A 211 22.91 -19.86 13.10
CA ASN A 211 22.06 -20.67 13.95
C ASN A 211 21.65 -21.90 13.13
N ASP A 212 21.43 -23.03 13.79
CA ASP A 212 20.94 -24.26 13.15
C ASP A 212 19.52 -24.01 12.59
N ASP A 213 19.49 -23.39 11.42
CA ASP A 213 18.30 -22.95 10.67
C ASP A 213 17.64 -24.14 9.94
N SER A 214 18.15 -25.37 10.14
CA SER A 214 17.71 -26.58 9.43
C SER A 214 16.23 -26.93 9.68
N GLY A 215 15.63 -26.45 10.78
CA GLY A 215 14.22 -26.66 11.11
C GLY A 215 13.23 -25.60 10.63
N ARG A 216 13.69 -24.49 10.02
CA ARG A 216 12.83 -23.37 9.58
C ARG A 216 12.48 -23.48 8.11
N ASP A 217 11.30 -23.03 7.70
CA ASP A 217 10.90 -23.03 6.30
C ASP A 217 11.83 -22.12 5.46
N LEU A 218 12.22 -22.61 4.29
CA LEU A 218 12.99 -21.82 3.34
C LEU A 218 12.09 -20.72 2.77
N ARG A 219 12.50 -19.47 2.94
CA ARG A 219 11.82 -18.31 2.38
C ARG A 219 12.59 -17.82 1.16
N THR A 220 11.87 -17.62 0.06
CA THR A 220 12.41 -17.06 -1.17
C THR A 220 11.68 -15.79 -1.49
N VAL A 221 12.43 -14.70 -1.66
CA VAL A 221 11.83 -13.42 -2.00
C VAL A 221 12.71 -12.65 -2.95
N SER A 222 12.10 -11.89 -3.85
CA SER A 222 12.81 -11.05 -4.81
C SER A 222 12.14 -9.69 -4.94
N GLY A 223 12.93 -8.73 -5.39
CA GLY A 223 12.48 -7.38 -5.61
C GLY A 223 13.45 -6.64 -6.52
N SER A 224 12.95 -5.61 -7.20
CA SER A 224 13.78 -4.74 -8.01
C SER A 224 13.51 -3.28 -7.69
N PHE A 225 14.55 -2.48 -7.83
CA PHE A 225 14.50 -1.03 -7.69
C PHE A 225 15.05 -0.42 -8.98
N GLY A 226 14.53 0.72 -9.38
CA GLY A 226 14.92 1.36 -10.61
C GLY A 226 14.96 2.87 -10.49
N PHE A 227 15.81 3.47 -11.30
CA PHE A 227 16.05 4.90 -11.34
C PHE A 227 16.01 5.37 -12.79
N ARG A 228 15.12 6.31 -13.09
CA ARG A 228 14.92 6.82 -14.44
C ARG A 228 14.95 8.34 -14.45
N LEU A 229 15.78 8.93 -15.32
CA LEU A 229 15.88 10.38 -15.50
C LEU A 229 14.81 10.86 -16.47
N TYR A 230 14.21 12.01 -16.17
CA TYR A 230 13.32 12.70 -17.09
C TYR A 230 14.08 13.12 -18.34
N THR A 231 13.53 12.84 -19.52
CA THR A 231 14.23 13.12 -20.79
C THR A 231 14.09 14.57 -21.25
N GLY A 232 13.21 15.35 -20.62
CA GLY A 232 12.79 16.66 -21.14
C GLY A 232 11.59 16.59 -22.09
N GLU A 233 11.11 15.39 -22.42
CA GLU A 233 10.06 15.17 -23.42
C GLU A 233 8.75 14.66 -22.79
N TRP A 234 7.63 14.99 -23.43
CA TRP A 234 6.30 14.52 -23.08
C TRP A 234 5.73 13.67 -24.21
N PHE A 235 5.08 12.56 -23.86
CA PHE A 235 4.34 11.74 -24.80
C PHE A 235 2.94 11.46 -24.24
N ASN A 236 1.89 11.80 -24.98
CA ASN A 236 0.48 11.66 -24.55
C ASN A 236 0.22 12.26 -23.15
N ASN A 237 0.68 13.49 -22.90
CA ASN A 237 0.59 14.19 -21.62
C ASN A 237 1.25 13.45 -20.43
N LYS A 238 2.17 12.52 -20.69
CA LYS A 238 3.00 11.88 -19.66
C LYS A 238 4.47 12.22 -19.87
N PRO A 239 5.23 12.51 -18.79
CA PRO A 239 6.66 12.74 -18.90
C PRO A 239 7.37 11.44 -19.31
N LEU A 240 8.30 11.55 -20.25
CA LEU A 240 9.12 10.41 -20.69
C LEU A 240 10.37 10.32 -19.82
N PHE A 241 10.72 9.10 -19.42
CA PHE A 241 11.89 8.83 -18.60
C PHE A 241 12.79 7.80 -19.26
N ARG A 242 14.08 7.89 -18.96
CA ARG A 242 15.12 6.98 -19.44
C ARG A 242 15.81 6.29 -18.27
N GLU A 243 15.80 4.97 -18.29
CA GLU A 243 16.50 4.13 -17.33
C GLU A 243 17.99 4.46 -17.26
N GLN A 244 18.55 4.49 -16.06
CA GLN A 244 19.97 4.69 -15.84
C GLN A 244 20.68 3.38 -15.51
N ASN A 245 21.90 3.23 -16.05
CA ASN A 245 22.76 2.11 -15.71
C ASN A 245 23.44 2.38 -14.37
N VAL A 246 23.41 1.39 -13.49
CA VAL A 246 24.05 1.42 -12.17
C VAL A 246 25.23 0.47 -12.13
N LYS A 247 26.11 0.64 -11.14
CA LYS A 247 27.18 -0.32 -10.82
C LYS A 247 26.99 -0.83 -9.41
N LEU A 248 27.03 -2.15 -9.22
CA LEU A 248 27.08 -2.75 -7.90
C LEU A 248 28.50 -2.62 -7.32
N ASN A 249 28.61 -2.04 -6.13
CA ASN A 249 29.82 -1.97 -5.33
C ASN A 249 29.52 -2.63 -3.97
N GLN A 250 30.03 -3.85 -3.76
CA GLN A 250 29.67 -4.73 -2.65
C GLN A 250 28.14 -4.97 -2.58
N HIS A 251 27.44 -4.41 -1.58
CA HIS A 251 25.98 -4.54 -1.44
C HIS A 251 25.24 -3.23 -1.71
N THR A 252 25.93 -2.21 -2.24
CA THR A 252 25.34 -0.91 -2.61
C THR A 252 25.47 -0.64 -4.10
N TYR A 253 24.51 0.09 -4.66
CA TYR A 253 24.55 0.52 -6.05
C TYR A 253 25.06 1.95 -6.17
N GLU A 254 25.80 2.23 -7.23
CA GLU A 254 26.31 3.57 -7.54
C GLU A 254 25.81 4.04 -8.90
N LEU A 255 25.40 5.31 -8.95
CA LEU A 255 25.09 6.07 -10.15
C LEU A 255 25.90 7.36 -10.16
N SER A 256 26.47 7.69 -11.31
CA SER A 256 27.23 8.92 -11.54
C SER A 256 26.73 9.65 -12.78
N ASN A 257 27.20 10.87 -12.99
CA ASN A 257 26.83 11.77 -14.10
C ASN A 257 25.42 12.40 -13.97
N CYS A 258 24.89 12.48 -12.76
CA CYS A 258 23.71 13.30 -12.47
C CYS A 258 24.13 14.74 -12.18
N LYS A 259 23.25 15.70 -12.47
CA LYS A 259 23.46 17.12 -12.24
C LYS A 259 22.41 17.72 -11.32
N VAL A 260 22.77 18.79 -10.63
CA VAL A 260 21.79 19.58 -9.87
C VAL A 260 20.69 20.06 -10.82
N GLY A 261 19.43 19.85 -10.44
CA GLY A 261 18.25 20.16 -11.24
C GLY A 261 17.74 18.99 -12.10
N ASP A 262 18.48 17.89 -12.22
CA ASP A 262 17.98 16.69 -12.89
C ASP A 262 16.71 16.19 -12.19
N GLN A 263 15.69 15.92 -12.99
CA GLN A 263 14.43 15.35 -12.52
C GLN A 263 14.43 13.84 -12.75
N PHE A 264 13.91 13.08 -11.78
CA PHE A 264 13.93 11.63 -11.82
C PHE A 264 12.68 11.00 -11.22
N GLN A 265 12.46 9.73 -11.55
CA GLN A 265 11.49 8.87 -10.91
C GLN A 265 12.17 7.60 -10.42
N LEU A 266 11.60 7.04 -9.37
CA LEU A 266 11.95 5.71 -8.89
C LEU A 266 10.82 4.75 -9.18
N TYR A 267 11.14 3.48 -9.37
CA TYR A 267 10.14 2.43 -9.38
C TYR A 267 10.62 1.21 -8.62
N VAL A 268 9.71 0.59 -7.87
CA VAL A 268 9.96 -0.57 -7.04
C VAL A 268 9.00 -1.66 -7.46
N THR A 269 9.53 -2.82 -7.84
CA THR A 269 8.71 -4.01 -8.10
C THR A 269 8.98 -5.03 -7.01
N SER A 270 7.90 -5.56 -6.45
CA SER A 270 7.92 -6.49 -5.34
C SER A 270 7.26 -7.80 -5.77
N GLU A 271 7.94 -8.93 -5.61
CA GLU A 271 7.33 -10.26 -5.80
C GLU A 271 6.67 -10.78 -4.51
N TYR A 272 6.60 -9.96 -3.47
CA TYR A 272 5.90 -10.30 -2.23
C TYR A 272 4.39 -10.35 -2.50
N LEU A 273 3.73 -11.39 -1.98
CA LEU A 273 2.26 -11.45 -1.99
C LEU A 273 1.66 -10.36 -1.09
N ASN A 274 2.27 -10.16 0.09
CA ASN A 274 1.95 -9.14 1.09
C ASN A 274 3.25 -8.58 1.68
N GLY A 275 3.96 -7.73 0.94
CA GLY A 275 5.23 -7.13 1.38
C GLY A 275 5.11 -5.65 1.66
N TYR A 276 5.81 -5.17 2.66
CA TYR A 276 5.90 -3.76 3.02
C TYR A 276 7.12 -3.13 2.36
N ILE A 277 6.90 -2.07 1.57
CA ILE A 277 7.95 -1.29 0.94
C ILE A 277 8.06 0.06 1.63
N TYR A 278 9.30 0.47 1.90
CA TYR A 278 9.62 1.81 2.38
C TYR A 278 10.63 2.43 1.43
N VAL A 279 10.34 3.61 0.91
CA VAL A 279 11.25 4.36 0.02
C VAL A 279 11.53 5.70 0.68
N PHE A 280 12.79 5.97 0.97
CA PHE A 280 13.23 7.23 1.56
C PHE A 280 14.62 7.60 1.05
N SER A 281 14.98 8.87 1.20
CA SER A 281 16.29 9.37 0.81
C SER A 281 16.95 10.13 1.93
N VAL A 282 18.28 10.19 1.87
CA VAL A 282 19.10 11.16 2.58
C VAL A 282 19.82 11.96 1.51
N ASP A 283 19.50 13.25 1.41
CA ASP A 283 20.17 14.11 0.41
C ASP A 283 21.60 14.47 0.85
N ALA A 284 22.38 15.05 -0.07
CA ALA A 284 23.75 15.48 0.23
C ALA A 284 23.88 16.52 1.36
N ALA A 285 22.78 17.18 1.76
CA ALA A 285 22.74 18.09 2.90
C ALA A 285 22.38 17.38 4.23
N GLY A 286 22.19 16.06 4.21
CA GLY A 286 21.79 15.25 5.35
C GLY A 286 20.30 15.31 5.65
N LYS A 287 19.46 15.81 4.75
CA LYS A 287 18.02 15.85 4.95
C LYS A 287 17.41 14.50 4.62
N VAL A 288 16.74 13.90 5.61
CA VAL A 288 15.93 12.69 5.44
C VAL A 288 14.58 13.03 4.84
N GLU A 289 14.16 12.30 3.81
CA GLU A 289 12.84 12.45 3.22
C GLU A 289 12.20 11.09 2.90
N VAL A 290 11.08 10.77 3.55
CA VAL A 290 10.27 9.60 3.23
C VAL A 290 9.41 9.89 2.00
N HIS A 291 9.55 9.07 0.96
CA HIS A 291 8.81 9.17 -0.30
C HIS A 291 7.66 8.17 -0.40
N PHE A 292 7.77 7.03 0.30
CA PHE A 292 6.72 6.04 0.44
C PHE A 292 6.89 5.26 1.76
N PRO A 293 5.82 4.98 2.52
CA PRO A 293 4.41 5.28 2.23
C PRO A 293 4.03 6.77 2.36
N LYS A 294 2.99 7.20 1.62
CA LYS A 294 2.43 8.56 1.73
C LYS A 294 1.40 8.63 2.85
N SER A 295 1.88 8.72 4.07
CA SER A 295 1.06 8.89 5.26
C SER A 295 1.68 9.93 6.20
N GLU A 296 0.81 10.69 6.87
CA GLU A 296 1.20 11.69 7.87
C GLU A 296 2.04 11.09 9.01
N GLU A 297 1.87 9.79 9.29
CA GLU A 297 2.70 9.05 10.25
C GLU A 297 4.19 9.03 9.89
N TYR A 298 4.52 9.16 8.60
CA TYR A 298 5.89 9.10 8.07
C TYR A 298 6.39 10.46 7.56
N ASN A 299 5.49 11.35 7.15
CA ASN A 299 5.85 12.72 6.76
C ASN A 299 4.62 13.63 6.80
N MET A 300 4.68 14.73 7.55
CA MET A 300 3.58 15.69 7.69
C MET A 300 3.11 16.30 6.36
N ARG A 301 3.95 16.32 5.31
CA ARG A 301 3.54 16.76 3.96
C ARG A 301 2.40 15.92 3.37
N TYR A 302 2.21 14.71 3.89
CA TYR A 302 1.15 13.78 3.52
C TYR A 302 -0.05 13.86 4.45
N SER A 303 -0.27 15.01 5.12
CA SER A 303 -1.48 15.24 5.90
C SER A 303 -2.72 14.90 5.05
N GLU A 304 -3.68 14.20 5.66
CA GLU A 304 -4.88 13.64 5.01
C GLU A 304 -4.64 12.48 4.00
N MET A 305 -3.40 12.13 3.69
CA MET A 305 -3.06 10.90 2.96
C MET A 305 -2.83 9.75 3.94
N ASN A 306 -3.21 8.54 3.52
CA ASN A 306 -3.02 7.33 4.31
C ASN A 306 -2.77 6.15 3.37
N GLU A 307 -1.75 6.31 2.53
CA GLU A 307 -1.22 5.23 1.69
C GLU A 307 -0.44 4.27 2.60
N SER A 308 -0.69 2.96 2.49
CA SER A 308 0.02 1.96 3.30
C SER A 308 1.33 1.58 2.62
N ALA A 309 2.32 1.16 3.42
CA ALA A 309 3.56 0.58 2.91
C ALA A 309 3.33 -0.79 2.24
N LEU A 310 2.19 -1.44 2.47
CA LEU A 310 1.92 -2.75 1.91
C LEU A 310 1.68 -2.68 0.40
N LEU A 311 2.54 -3.34 -0.37
CA LEU A 311 2.27 -3.70 -1.75
C LEU A 311 1.59 -5.07 -1.80
N MET A 312 0.41 -5.07 -2.41
CA MET A 312 -0.46 -6.21 -2.55
C MET A 312 -0.31 -6.81 -3.95
N GLY A 313 0.20 -8.05 -4.02
CA GLY A 313 0.30 -8.84 -5.24
C GLY A 313 1.70 -8.85 -5.84
N ALA A 314 2.21 -10.07 -6.09
CA ALA A 314 3.49 -10.29 -6.74
C ALA A 314 3.55 -9.63 -8.13
N GLY A 315 4.67 -8.98 -8.44
CA GLY A 315 4.87 -8.23 -9.67
C GLY A 315 4.26 -6.82 -9.67
N SER A 316 3.74 -6.34 -8.53
CA SER A 316 3.25 -4.96 -8.43
C SER A 316 4.39 -3.96 -8.46
N THR A 317 4.27 -2.96 -9.35
CA THR A 317 5.20 -1.83 -9.42
C THR A 317 4.62 -0.60 -8.72
N LEU A 318 5.39 -0.06 -7.77
CA LEU A 318 5.24 1.26 -7.17
C LEU A 318 6.09 2.26 -7.96
N VAL A 319 5.53 3.41 -8.30
CA VAL A 319 6.28 4.53 -8.92
C VAL A 319 6.29 5.72 -7.98
N VAL A 320 7.48 6.26 -7.72
CA VAL A 320 7.72 7.36 -6.79
C VAL A 320 8.28 8.57 -7.57
N PRO A 321 7.67 9.77 -7.43
CA PRO A 321 6.56 10.10 -6.55
C PRO A 321 5.19 9.64 -7.09
N SER A 322 4.99 9.65 -8.40
CA SER A 322 3.84 9.06 -9.11
C SER A 322 4.19 8.89 -10.58
N GLU A 323 3.32 8.24 -11.38
CA GLU A 323 3.52 8.10 -12.83
C GLU A 323 3.56 9.44 -13.59
N GLU A 324 3.04 10.52 -13.00
CA GLU A 324 2.85 11.82 -13.65
C GLU A 324 3.74 12.92 -13.08
N SER A 325 4.57 12.61 -12.08
CA SER A 325 5.44 13.60 -11.40
C SER A 325 6.84 13.06 -11.19
N ALA A 326 7.80 13.94 -10.92
CA ALA A 326 9.21 13.59 -10.72
C ALA A 326 9.75 14.23 -9.43
N LEU A 327 10.76 13.60 -8.85
CA LEU A 327 11.64 14.20 -7.84
C LEU A 327 12.74 15.01 -8.54
N THR A 328 13.44 15.86 -7.79
CA THR A 328 14.53 16.69 -8.31
C THR A 328 15.76 16.55 -7.43
N LEU A 329 16.94 16.36 -8.04
CA LEU A 329 18.22 16.46 -7.34
C LEU A 329 18.54 17.93 -7.06
N THR A 330 18.69 18.30 -5.79
CA THR A 330 18.72 19.72 -5.37
C THR A 330 20.09 20.19 -4.86
N HIS A 331 20.96 19.26 -4.47
CA HIS A 331 22.27 19.56 -3.88
C HIS A 331 23.38 18.84 -4.64
N GLN A 332 24.54 19.48 -4.71
CA GLN A 332 25.77 18.82 -5.14
C GLN A 332 26.24 17.86 -4.04
N GLY A 333 26.70 16.66 -4.43
CA GLY A 333 27.18 15.64 -3.50
C GLY A 333 26.53 14.27 -3.74
N SER A 334 26.49 13.44 -2.71
CA SER A 334 25.92 12.10 -2.76
C SER A 334 24.51 12.10 -2.14
N ASP A 335 23.51 11.72 -2.92
CA ASP A 335 22.19 11.39 -2.41
C ASP A 335 22.11 9.88 -2.20
N HIS A 336 21.68 9.44 -1.02
CA HIS A 336 21.41 8.04 -0.72
C HIS A 336 19.92 7.77 -0.89
N LEU A 337 19.56 6.93 -1.85
CA LEU A 337 18.20 6.47 -2.07
C LEU A 337 18.07 5.05 -1.52
N ILE A 338 17.18 4.83 -0.55
CA ILE A 338 17.05 3.57 0.17
C ILE A 338 15.65 3.00 -0.05
N VAL A 339 15.61 1.69 -0.35
CA VAL A 339 14.39 0.89 -0.37
C VAL A 339 14.51 -0.25 0.62
N LEU A 340 13.55 -0.37 1.54
CA LEU A 340 13.43 -1.54 2.40
C LEU A 340 12.28 -2.41 1.91
N PHE A 341 12.60 -3.65 1.57
CA PHE A 341 11.62 -4.69 1.31
C PHE A 341 11.44 -5.49 2.60
N SER A 342 10.24 -5.47 3.18
CA SER A 342 9.99 -6.07 4.49
C SER A 342 8.79 -7.00 4.46
N GLU A 343 8.91 -8.18 5.06
CA GLU A 343 7.79 -9.11 5.25
C GLU A 343 6.79 -8.63 6.31
N LYS A 344 7.18 -7.66 7.16
CA LYS A 344 6.33 -7.09 8.20
C LYS A 344 6.38 -5.57 8.23
N LYS A 345 5.34 -4.96 8.78
CA LYS A 345 5.29 -3.51 8.98
C LYS A 345 6.43 -3.04 9.88
N ILE A 346 7.10 -1.95 9.52
CA ILE A 346 8.11 -1.27 10.33
C ILE A 346 7.44 -0.04 10.95
N LYS A 347 7.64 0.17 12.26
CA LYS A 347 7.06 1.33 12.94
C LYS A 347 7.57 2.65 12.33
N PRO A 348 6.69 3.65 12.06
CA PRO A 348 7.08 4.89 11.39
C PRO A 348 8.29 5.60 12.01
N LYS A 349 8.32 5.75 13.35
CA LYS A 349 9.43 6.39 14.09
C LYS A 349 10.81 5.80 13.79
N TYR A 350 10.87 4.53 13.44
CA TYR A 350 12.14 3.87 13.15
C TYR A 350 12.68 4.24 11.77
N ILE A 351 11.84 4.56 10.79
CA ILE A 351 12.28 5.02 9.47
C ILE A 351 12.99 6.38 9.59
N ASP A 352 12.45 7.28 10.42
CA ASP A 352 13.09 8.58 10.71
C ASP A 352 14.44 8.38 11.41
N TYR A 353 14.50 7.49 12.41
CA TYR A 353 15.74 7.14 13.08
C TYR A 353 16.78 6.58 12.10
N LEU A 354 16.38 5.62 11.25
CA LEU A 354 17.26 5.01 10.27
C LEU A 354 17.83 6.05 9.31
N GLY A 355 17.00 6.93 8.76
CA GLY A 355 17.45 8.01 7.90
C GLY A 355 18.48 8.91 8.58
N ASN A 356 18.26 9.27 9.86
CA ASN A 356 19.16 10.15 10.59
C ASN A 356 20.53 9.50 10.90
N GLU A 357 20.55 8.21 11.24
CA GLU A 357 21.81 7.50 11.49
C GLU A 357 22.66 7.31 10.22
N LEU A 358 21.98 7.24 9.06
CA LEU A 358 22.62 7.13 7.75
C LEU A 358 23.28 8.46 7.30
N ILE A 359 23.04 9.60 7.97
CA ILE A 359 23.67 10.92 7.66
C ILE A 359 25.20 10.92 7.92
N SER A 360 25.74 9.92 8.61
CA SER A 360 27.16 9.89 8.96
C SER A 360 28.04 9.26 7.86
N THR A 361 28.62 10.08 6.98
CA THR A 361 29.75 9.79 6.05
C THR A 361 29.66 8.56 5.11
N ASP A 362 29.78 8.86 3.82
CA ASP A 362 29.63 8.09 2.56
C ASP A 362 30.21 6.64 2.46
N ASP A 363 31.05 6.16 3.38
CA ASP A 363 31.94 5.00 3.10
C ASP A 363 31.70 3.73 3.95
N ASP A 364 30.60 3.61 4.70
CA ASP A 364 30.40 2.41 5.57
C ASP A 364 28.97 1.87 5.66
N LEU A 365 28.15 2.06 4.62
CA LEU A 365 26.77 1.56 4.62
C LEU A 365 26.69 0.04 4.78
N ASP A 366 27.63 -0.70 4.18
CA ASP A 366 27.76 -2.15 4.31
C ASP A 366 27.92 -2.61 5.76
N ASN A 367 28.65 -1.88 6.61
CA ASN A 367 28.77 -2.23 8.03
C ASN A 367 27.69 -1.59 8.91
N LYS A 368 27.09 -0.47 8.49
CA LYS A 368 26.05 0.22 9.27
C LYS A 368 24.69 -0.44 9.16
N LEU A 369 24.25 -0.83 7.97
CA LEU A 369 22.93 -1.40 7.75
C LEU A 369 22.66 -2.64 8.63
N PRO A 370 23.57 -3.64 8.74
CA PRO A 370 23.37 -4.76 9.65
C PRO A 370 23.26 -4.35 11.12
N LYS A 371 23.99 -3.31 11.56
CA LYS A 371 23.93 -2.81 12.94
C LYS A 371 22.62 -2.09 13.23
N LEU A 372 22.15 -1.28 12.28
CA LEU A 372 20.90 -0.54 12.40
C LEU A 372 19.71 -1.49 12.37
N LEU A 373 19.62 -2.34 11.35
CA LEU A 373 18.52 -3.28 11.13
C LEU A 373 18.58 -4.54 12.02
N ARG A 374 19.71 -4.79 12.69
CA ARG A 374 19.93 -5.86 13.68
C ARG A 374 19.50 -7.23 13.12
N LYS A 375 18.94 -8.09 13.98
CA LYS A 375 18.41 -9.42 13.63
C LYS A 375 17.29 -9.41 12.58
N TYR A 376 16.70 -8.25 12.27
CA TYR A 376 15.62 -8.16 11.29
C TYR A 376 16.12 -8.01 9.87
N MET A 377 17.42 -7.74 9.67
CA MET A 377 18.01 -7.79 8.33
C MET A 377 18.22 -9.23 7.90
N VAL A 378 17.86 -9.57 6.66
CA VAL A 378 18.31 -10.81 6.03
C VAL A 378 19.84 -10.77 5.90
N PRO A 379 20.58 -11.79 6.36
CA PRO A 379 22.04 -11.81 6.25
C PRO A 379 22.51 -11.61 4.81
N PHE A 380 23.55 -10.81 4.59
CA PHE A 380 24.08 -10.57 3.24
C PHE A 380 24.48 -11.86 2.50
N ALA A 381 24.92 -12.89 3.23
CA ALA A 381 25.24 -14.20 2.65
C ALA A 381 24.05 -14.89 1.96
N ASP A 382 22.82 -14.54 2.35
CA ASP A 382 21.58 -15.10 1.81
C ASP A 382 20.96 -14.20 0.72
N ILE A 383 21.55 -13.03 0.46
CA ILE A 383 21.06 -12.06 -0.53
C ILE A 383 21.96 -12.08 -1.77
N HIS A 384 21.38 -12.38 -2.91
CA HIS A 384 22.04 -12.23 -4.21
C HIS A 384 21.61 -10.92 -4.89
N TYR A 385 22.43 -9.88 -4.80
CA TYR A 385 22.21 -8.64 -5.55
C TYR A 385 22.62 -8.77 -7.02
N TYR A 386 21.78 -8.25 -7.91
CA TYR A 386 22.05 -8.24 -9.35
C TYR A 386 23.13 -7.22 -9.72
N THR A 387 24.01 -7.56 -10.68
CA THR A 387 25.12 -6.68 -11.07
C THR A 387 24.74 -5.63 -12.12
N ASN A 388 23.73 -5.91 -12.96
CA ASN A 388 23.40 -5.13 -14.16
C ASN A 388 22.14 -4.25 -14.00
N ARG A 389 21.43 -4.42 -12.88
CA ARG A 389 20.20 -3.69 -12.51
C ARG A 389 20.09 -3.72 -11.00
N MET A 390 19.34 -2.80 -10.39
CA MET A 390 19.13 -2.89 -8.94
C MET A 390 18.04 -3.90 -8.62
N GLY A 391 18.37 -4.87 -7.80
CA GLY A 391 17.44 -5.91 -7.37
C GLY A 391 18.15 -7.06 -6.72
N PHE A 392 17.37 -7.98 -6.17
CA PHE A 392 17.90 -9.13 -5.46
C PHE A 392 17.02 -10.36 -5.63
N ASP A 393 17.64 -11.52 -5.41
CA ASP A 393 16.99 -12.76 -5.00
C ASP A 393 17.49 -13.15 -3.61
N VAL A 394 16.57 -13.58 -2.75
CA VAL A 394 16.86 -14.12 -1.42
C VAL A 394 16.45 -15.58 -1.37
N SER A 395 17.28 -16.38 -0.70
CA SER A 395 16.93 -17.73 -0.25
C SER A 395 17.47 -17.89 1.17
N THR A 396 16.60 -17.69 2.16
CA THR A 396 17.01 -17.62 3.57
C THR A 396 16.17 -18.51 4.46
N ARG A 397 16.78 -19.04 5.52
CA ARG A 397 16.10 -19.66 6.66
C ARG A 397 16.28 -18.86 7.95
N SER A 398 16.96 -17.71 7.88
CA SER A 398 17.22 -16.82 9.02
C SER A 398 15.94 -16.21 9.58
N ASP A 399 16.03 -15.45 10.67
CA ASP A 399 14.93 -14.63 11.19
C ASP A 399 14.81 -13.27 10.50
N GLY A 400 15.69 -12.95 9.55
CA GLY A 400 15.69 -11.68 8.85
C GLY A 400 14.40 -11.47 8.04
N LEU A 401 13.79 -10.31 8.17
CA LEU A 401 12.52 -9.95 7.51
C LEU A 401 12.69 -8.79 6.52
N ILE A 402 13.84 -8.12 6.53
CA ILE A 402 14.11 -6.88 5.80
C ILE A 402 15.30 -7.09 4.86
N VAL A 403 15.10 -6.75 3.59
CA VAL A 403 16.16 -6.67 2.57
C VAL A 403 16.30 -5.20 2.14
N PRO A 404 17.44 -4.54 2.41
CA PRO A 404 17.69 -3.20 1.92
C PRO A 404 18.26 -3.22 0.49
N ILE A 405 17.87 -2.25 -0.33
CA ILE A 405 18.61 -1.82 -1.52
C ILE A 405 18.99 -0.36 -1.30
N VAL A 406 20.27 -0.03 -1.52
CA VAL A 406 20.75 1.36 -1.48
C VAL A 406 21.35 1.75 -2.82
N LEU A 407 20.97 2.92 -3.32
CA LEU A 407 21.56 3.57 -4.47
C LEU A 407 22.19 4.90 -4.04
N ASN A 408 23.50 5.04 -4.28
CA ASN A 408 24.25 6.27 -4.10
C ASN A 408 24.29 7.02 -5.43
N VAL A 409 23.65 8.20 -5.48
CA VAL A 409 23.59 9.06 -6.66
C VAL A 409 24.57 10.21 -6.48
N LYS A 410 25.67 10.19 -7.24
CA LYS A 410 26.67 11.26 -7.26
C LYS A 410 26.24 12.37 -8.20
N THR A 411 25.98 13.54 -7.64
CA THR A 411 25.48 14.74 -8.32
C THR A 411 26.56 15.80 -8.43
N SER A 412 26.88 16.22 -9.65
CA SER A 412 27.75 17.36 -9.94
C SER A 412 26.95 18.65 -10.13
N GLU A 413 27.64 19.80 -10.18
CA GLU A 413 27.04 21.06 -10.66
C GLU A 413 26.43 20.95 -12.06
#